data_AF-A0A7S3X6Z6-F1
#
_entry.id   AF-A0A7S3X6Z6-F1
#
_cell.length_a   1.000
_cell.length_b   1.000
_cell.length_c   1.000
_cell.angle_alpha   90.00
_cell.angle_beta   90.00
_cell.angle_gamma   90.00
#
_symmetry.space_group_name_H-M   'P 1'
#
loop_
_entity.id
_entity.type
_entity.pdbx_description
1 polymer ?
#
loop_
_entity_poly.entity_id
_entity_poly.type
_entity_poly.pdbx_seq_one_letter_code
_entity_poly.pdbx_strand_id
1 'polypeptide(L)'
;LNTMAMVQAVVLPCAIFTGSLIMLSFSVRHHHVGPVAFMIVCGFLVSLCFAHKAYVLRHRAAEGEAVEPSWYMFLAVTCLVAATGGLLLGNSNFSQTMSQYYDLVGMGVGLDVDPGAAPGQRHMDASRIEFVPGTVVMENLSLSFKDTNLYCVAPIAVGNRSTPPASYDYFAVGINCCSAGEGELAARFWCGSDNGQARGGLRWMGDRYYFGLAIQQAQAAYHYAVHNPVLFTWTQDPVGQVDAMRTAGKQFVVHWAVVHCIIQSILVLILAAGYSPAGSEMMRITVSGVASGDH
;
A
#
# COMPACT_ATOMS: atom_id res chain seq x y z
N LEU A 1 -4.52 -17.51 39.51
CA LEU A 1 -4.30 -17.02 38.13
C LEU A 1 -4.42 -15.50 38.15
N ASN A 2 -3.42 -14.76 37.66
CA ASN A 2 -3.42 -13.30 37.75
C ASN A 2 -4.17 -12.69 36.54
N THR A 3 -5.45 -12.37 36.73
CA THR A 3 -6.34 -11.86 35.65
C THR A 3 -5.80 -10.59 35.00
N MET A 4 -5.12 -9.74 35.77
CA MET A 4 -4.48 -8.52 35.27
C MET A 4 -3.36 -8.83 34.28
N ALA A 5 -2.57 -9.89 34.51
CA ALA A 5 -1.49 -10.28 33.59
C ALA A 5 -2.05 -10.80 32.25
N MET A 6 -3.19 -11.51 32.26
CA MET A 6 -3.84 -11.98 31.04
C MET A 6 -4.37 -10.81 30.20
N VAL A 7 -5.00 -9.82 30.84
CA VAL A 7 -5.48 -8.62 30.15
C VAL A 7 -4.31 -7.86 29.54
N GLN A 8 -3.23 -7.66 30.28
CA GLN A 8 -2.02 -7.01 29.75
C GLN A 8 -1.40 -7.78 28.57
N ALA A 9 -1.40 -9.12 28.64
CA ALA A 9 -0.88 -9.99 27.58
C ALA A 9 -1.67 -9.95 26.28
N VAL A 10 -2.95 -9.53 26.31
CA VAL A 10 -3.75 -9.30 25.10
C VAL A 10 -3.65 -7.84 24.67
N VAL A 11 -3.98 -6.91 25.57
CA VAL A 11 -4.15 -5.49 25.24
C VAL A 11 -2.84 -4.87 24.74
N LEU A 12 -1.72 -5.18 25.38
CA LEU A 12 -0.47 -4.48 25.08
C LEU A 12 0.12 -4.84 23.70
N PRO A 13 0.29 -6.12 23.32
CA PRO A 13 0.74 -6.48 21.97
C PRO A 13 -0.23 -5.97 20.90
N CYS A 14 -1.55 -6.06 21.15
CA CYS A 14 -2.56 -5.56 20.22
C CYS A 14 -2.47 -4.04 20.03
N ALA A 15 -2.29 -3.28 21.11
CA ALA A 15 -2.12 -1.83 21.04
C ALA A 15 -0.84 -1.43 20.29
N ILE A 16 0.28 -2.11 20.55
CA ILE A 16 1.56 -1.86 19.85
C ILE A 16 1.42 -2.18 18.36
N PHE A 17 0.85 -3.33 18.00
CA PHE A 17 0.68 -3.75 16.61
C PHE A 17 -0.24 -2.79 15.87
N THR A 18 -1.44 -2.53 16.41
CA THR A 18 -2.44 -1.69 15.76
C THR A 18 -2.00 -0.22 15.67
N GLY A 19 -1.41 0.31 16.73
CA GLY A 19 -0.83 1.66 16.73
C GLY A 19 0.26 1.79 15.66
N SER A 20 1.22 0.85 15.63
CA SER A 20 2.30 0.82 14.63
C SER A 20 1.76 0.75 13.21
N LEU A 21 0.83 -0.17 12.97
CA LEU A 21 0.20 -0.38 11.67
C LEU A 21 -0.53 0.87 11.17
N ILE A 22 -1.32 1.53 12.02
CA ILE A 22 -2.08 2.75 11.68
C ILE A 22 -1.12 3.89 11.36
N MET A 23 -0.18 4.20 12.25
CA MET A 23 0.72 5.34 12.08
C MET A 23 1.62 5.20 10.84
N LEU A 24 2.06 3.97 10.52
CA LEU A 24 2.84 3.70 9.31
C LEU A 24 2.02 3.65 8.03
N SER A 25 0.72 3.35 8.12
CA SER A 25 -0.16 3.22 6.96
C SER A 25 -0.77 4.54 6.50
N PHE A 26 -1.03 5.48 7.41
CA PHE A 26 -1.84 6.67 7.11
C PHE A 26 -1.03 7.98 7.09
N SER A 27 -1.75 9.11 7.03
CA SER A 27 -1.23 10.46 6.74
C SER A 27 -0.10 10.91 7.66
N VAL A 28 -0.04 10.40 8.90
CA VAL A 28 1.02 10.74 9.85
C VAL A 28 2.39 10.40 9.27
N ARG A 29 2.54 9.25 8.59
CA ARG A 29 3.79 8.92 7.89
C ARG A 29 4.12 9.87 6.75
N HIS A 30 3.11 10.29 5.98
CA HIS A 30 3.32 11.13 4.81
C HIS A 30 3.78 12.55 5.19
N HIS A 31 3.22 13.12 6.26
CA HIS A 31 3.56 14.48 6.70
C HIS A 31 4.65 14.55 7.79
N HIS A 32 4.75 13.53 8.65
CA HIS A 32 5.55 13.59 9.87
C HIS A 32 6.28 12.27 10.14
N VAL A 33 7.50 12.14 9.61
CA VAL A 33 8.33 10.94 9.82
C VAL A 33 8.78 10.80 11.30
N GLY A 34 8.97 11.92 12.01
CA GLY A 34 9.47 11.93 13.40
C GLY A 34 8.57 11.19 14.41
N PRO A 35 7.29 11.56 14.57
CA PRO A 35 6.37 10.88 15.49
C PRO A 35 6.20 9.38 15.21
N VAL A 36 6.24 8.99 13.92
CA VAL A 36 6.15 7.57 13.53
C VAL A 36 7.37 6.80 14.02
N ALA A 37 8.58 7.32 13.77
CA ALA A 37 9.82 6.71 14.25
C ALA A 37 9.85 6.61 15.78
N PHE A 38 9.44 7.69 16.48
CA PHE A 38 9.37 7.70 17.94
C PHE A 38 8.47 6.58 18.49
N MET A 39 7.26 6.42 17.94
CA MET A 39 6.32 5.41 18.42
C MET A 39 6.80 3.97 18.14
N ILE A 40 7.47 3.72 17.01
CA ILE A 40 8.10 2.43 16.72
C ILE A 40 9.20 2.12 17.73
N VAL A 41 10.07 3.10 18.02
CA VAL A 41 11.12 2.97 19.04
C VAL A 41 10.50 2.68 20.41
N CYS A 42 9.44 3.37 20.80
CA CYS A 42 8.70 3.08 22.04
C CYS A 42 8.18 1.64 22.08
N GLY A 43 7.63 1.10 20.98
CA GLY A 43 7.19 -0.29 20.89
C GLY A 43 8.32 -1.29 21.16
N PHE A 44 9.50 -1.08 20.57
CA PHE A 44 10.68 -1.91 20.82
C PHE A 44 11.22 -1.77 22.25
N LEU A 45 11.23 -0.55 22.81
CA LEU A 45 11.64 -0.31 24.19
C LEU A 45 10.74 -1.02 25.19
N VAL A 46 9.42 -1.05 24.96
CA VAL A 46 8.47 -1.80 25.80
C VAL A 46 8.83 -3.28 25.81
N SER A 47 9.10 -3.87 24.63
CA SER A 47 9.58 -5.26 24.52
C SER A 47 10.88 -5.50 25.29
N LEU A 48 11.86 -4.59 25.18
CA LEU A 48 13.13 -4.68 25.90
C LEU A 48 12.94 -4.59 27.42
N CYS A 49 12.05 -3.74 27.91
CA CYS A 49 11.75 -3.64 29.34
C CYS A 49 11.18 -4.95 29.89
N PHE A 50 10.29 -5.64 29.15
CA PHE A 50 9.80 -6.96 29.56
C PHE A 50 10.86 -8.04 29.46
N ALA A 51 11.71 -8.01 28.44
CA ALA A 51 12.83 -8.94 28.31
C ALA A 51 13.81 -8.80 29.50
N HIS A 52 14.13 -7.56 29.89
CA HIS A 52 14.97 -7.28 31.06
C HIS A 52 14.32 -7.78 32.36
N LYS A 53 13.02 -7.52 32.57
CA LYS A 53 12.29 -8.06 33.74
C LYS A 53 12.30 -9.59 33.76
N ALA A 54 12.10 -10.24 32.62
CA ALA A 54 12.17 -11.69 32.51
C ALA A 54 13.59 -12.23 32.83
N TYR A 55 14.64 -11.54 32.36
CA TYR A 55 16.03 -11.88 32.65
C TYR A 55 16.36 -11.77 34.14
N VAL A 56 16.03 -10.64 34.78
CA VAL A 56 16.27 -10.44 36.23
C VAL A 56 15.54 -11.49 37.06
N LEU A 57 14.29 -11.81 36.69
CA LEU A 57 13.51 -12.81 37.41
C LEU A 57 14.11 -14.22 37.27
N ARG A 58 14.61 -14.58 36.07
CA ARG A 58 15.30 -15.84 35.83
C ARG A 58 16.62 -15.94 36.59
N HIS A 59 17.35 -14.82 36.72
CA HIS A 59 18.60 -14.76 37.48
C HIS A 59 18.35 -15.03 38.97
N ARG A 60 17.38 -14.35 39.57
CA ARG A 60 16.99 -14.55 40.98
C ARG A 60 16.53 -15.98 41.27
N ALA A 61 15.77 -16.57 40.35
CA ALA A 61 15.36 -17.97 40.46
C ALA A 61 16.58 -18.92 40.43
N ALA A 62 17.61 -18.61 39.64
CA ALA A 62 18.85 -19.39 39.60
C ALA A 62 19.69 -19.24 40.88
N GLU A 63 19.58 -18.10 41.57
CA GLU A 63 20.19 -17.84 42.88
C GLU A 63 19.41 -18.51 44.04
N GLY A 64 18.31 -19.22 43.75
CA GLY A 64 17.53 -19.97 44.74
C GLY A 64 16.44 -19.16 45.43
N GLU A 65 16.15 -17.92 44.99
CA GLU A 65 15.01 -17.17 45.49
C GLU A 65 13.69 -17.82 45.03
N ALA A 66 12.71 -17.89 45.95
CA ALA A 66 11.36 -18.34 45.62
C ALA A 66 10.69 -17.31 44.71
N VAL A 67 10.70 -17.59 43.41
CA VAL A 67 10.17 -16.71 42.36
C VAL A 67 8.81 -17.19 41.90
N GLU A 68 7.83 -16.29 41.85
CA GLU A 68 6.52 -16.58 41.28
C GLU A 68 6.57 -16.70 39.74
N PRO A 69 5.81 -17.64 39.14
CA PRO A 69 5.74 -17.78 37.69
C PRO A 69 5.18 -16.51 37.03
N SER A 70 5.96 -15.91 36.12
CA SER A 70 5.61 -14.66 35.45
C SER A 70 5.41 -14.80 33.94
N TRP A 71 4.66 -13.86 33.38
CA TRP A 71 4.31 -13.81 31.95
C TRP A 71 5.24 -12.90 31.14
N TYR A 72 6.33 -12.41 31.76
CA TYR A 72 7.18 -11.37 31.16
C TYR A 72 7.91 -11.84 29.90
N MET A 73 8.33 -13.11 29.82
CA MET A 73 8.96 -13.65 28.62
C MET A 73 7.97 -13.71 27.44
N PHE A 74 6.73 -14.15 27.69
CA PHE A 74 5.68 -14.17 26.68
C PHE A 74 5.34 -12.75 26.20
N LEU A 75 5.19 -11.80 27.12
CA LEU A 75 4.97 -10.38 26.80
C LEU A 75 6.12 -9.80 25.98
N ALA A 76 7.37 -10.08 26.33
CA ALA A 76 8.53 -9.61 25.58
C ALA A 76 8.50 -10.10 24.13
N VAL A 77 8.33 -11.41 23.91
CA VAL A 77 8.32 -12.00 22.56
C VAL A 77 7.13 -11.50 21.75
N THR A 78 5.92 -11.50 22.32
CA THR A 78 4.72 -11.07 21.59
C THR A 78 4.71 -9.57 21.29
N CYS A 79 5.22 -8.72 22.19
CA CYS A 79 5.41 -7.29 21.90
C CYS A 79 6.47 -7.06 20.82
N LEU A 80 7.56 -7.84 20.80
CA LEU A 80 8.58 -7.76 19.75
C LEU A 80 7.98 -8.11 18.38
N VAL A 81 7.24 -9.22 18.31
CA VAL A 81 6.55 -9.67 17.08
C VAL A 81 5.48 -8.65 16.66
N ALA A 82 4.75 -8.07 17.61
CA ALA A 82 3.78 -7.01 17.33
C ALA A 82 4.45 -5.77 16.72
N ALA A 83 5.58 -5.32 17.28
CA ALA A 83 6.32 -4.16 16.78
C ALA A 83 6.89 -4.40 15.37
N THR A 84 7.53 -5.57 15.14
CA THR A 84 8.09 -5.92 13.82
C THR A 84 7.00 -6.16 12.78
N GLY A 85 5.92 -6.87 13.15
CA GLY A 85 4.78 -7.12 12.27
C GLY A 85 4.07 -5.83 11.85
N GLY A 86 3.82 -4.92 12.81
CA GLY A 86 3.25 -3.61 12.53
C GLY A 86 4.16 -2.76 11.64
N LEU A 87 5.48 -2.83 11.83
CA LEU A 87 6.46 -2.16 10.99
C LEU A 87 6.40 -2.63 9.53
N LEU A 88 6.48 -3.94 9.31
CA LEU A 88 6.53 -4.52 7.97
C LEU A 88 5.22 -4.34 7.21
N LEU A 89 4.09 -4.69 7.85
CA LEU A 89 2.77 -4.59 7.23
C LEU A 89 2.34 -3.13 7.00
N GLY A 90 2.63 -2.25 7.97
CA GLY A 90 2.39 -0.82 7.80
C GLY A 90 3.23 -0.23 6.69
N ASN A 91 4.50 -0.65 6.57
CA ASN A 91 5.35 -0.19 5.48
C ASN A 91 4.83 -0.63 4.10
N SER A 92 4.44 -1.89 4.01
CA SER A 92 3.90 -2.51 2.80
C SER A 92 2.59 -1.83 2.33
N ASN A 93 1.65 -1.61 3.24
CA ASN A 93 0.38 -0.94 2.92
C ASN A 93 0.59 0.49 2.39
N PHE A 94 1.50 1.22 3.03
CA PHE A 94 1.80 2.57 2.60
C PHE A 94 2.50 2.61 1.25
N SER A 95 3.54 1.79 1.03
CA SER A 95 4.28 1.84 -0.23
C SER A 95 3.45 1.38 -1.43
N GLN A 96 2.55 0.41 -1.23
CA GLN A 96 1.77 -0.17 -2.31
C GLN A 96 0.48 0.60 -2.64
N THR A 97 -0.20 1.15 -1.62
CA THR A 97 -1.55 1.73 -1.82
C THR A 97 -1.63 3.17 -1.33
N MET A 98 -1.24 3.45 -0.08
CA MET A 98 -1.56 4.75 0.52
C MET A 98 -0.66 5.90 0.07
N SER A 99 0.59 5.63 -0.33
CA SER A 99 1.49 6.64 -0.88
C SER A 99 0.88 7.32 -2.11
N GLN A 100 0.46 6.52 -3.09
CA GLN A 100 -0.19 6.97 -4.31
C GLN A 100 -1.48 7.72 -4.02
N TYR A 101 -2.30 7.21 -3.08
CA TYR A 101 -3.51 7.89 -2.65
C TYR A 101 -3.22 9.31 -2.12
N TYR A 102 -2.24 9.47 -1.23
CA TYR A 102 -1.91 10.78 -0.66
C TYR A 102 -1.36 11.74 -1.71
N ASP A 103 -0.50 11.26 -2.61
CA ASP A 103 0.02 12.08 -3.70
C ASP A 103 -1.11 12.55 -4.63
N LEU A 104 -2.07 11.68 -4.94
CA LEU A 104 -3.21 11.98 -5.80
C LEU A 104 -4.22 12.95 -5.15
N VAL A 105 -4.45 12.83 -3.84
CA VAL A 105 -5.39 13.72 -3.13
C VAL A 105 -4.78 15.09 -2.83
N GLY A 106 -3.46 15.21 -2.75
CA GLY A 106 -2.78 16.50 -2.58
C GLY A 106 -2.77 17.41 -3.81
N MET A 107 -3.31 16.94 -4.93
CA MET A 107 -3.31 17.60 -6.24
C MET A 107 -4.72 18.07 -6.65
N GLY A 108 -4.77 19.00 -7.62
CA GLY A 108 -6.01 19.58 -8.13
C GLY A 108 -6.90 18.60 -8.90
N VAL A 109 -8.15 18.97 -9.10
CA VAL A 109 -9.11 18.25 -9.94
C VAL A 109 -9.55 19.16 -11.08
N GLY A 110 -9.39 18.70 -12.32
CA GLY A 110 -9.93 19.36 -13.51
C GLY A 110 -11.29 18.78 -13.87
N LEU A 111 -12.28 19.63 -14.10
CA LEU A 111 -13.61 19.23 -14.58
C LEU A 111 -13.86 19.89 -15.93
N ASP A 112 -14.60 19.21 -16.80
CA ASP A 112 -14.98 19.67 -18.14
C ASP A 112 -13.81 20.25 -18.94
N VAL A 113 -12.66 19.57 -18.91
CA VAL A 113 -11.45 20.02 -19.60
C VAL A 113 -11.55 19.70 -21.09
N ASP A 114 -11.46 20.72 -21.94
CA ASP A 114 -11.29 20.56 -23.39
C ASP A 114 -9.79 20.48 -23.73
N PRO A 115 -9.27 19.31 -24.13
CA PRO A 115 -7.85 19.11 -24.39
C PRO A 115 -7.31 19.93 -25.56
N GLY A 116 -8.18 20.41 -26.45
CA GLY A 116 -7.80 21.23 -27.59
C GLY A 116 -8.05 22.73 -27.39
N ALA A 117 -8.55 23.16 -26.23
CA ALA A 117 -8.71 24.58 -25.88
C ALA A 117 -7.84 24.99 -24.69
N ALA A 118 -7.64 24.10 -23.71
CA ALA A 118 -6.81 24.35 -22.54
C ALA A 118 -5.43 23.70 -22.71
N PRO A 119 -4.31 24.45 -22.69
CA PRO A 119 -2.98 23.85 -22.77
C PRO A 119 -2.67 23.04 -21.50
N GLY A 120 -1.83 22.00 -21.63
CA GLY A 120 -1.49 21.10 -20.51
C GLY A 120 -0.86 21.83 -19.32
N GLN A 121 -0.23 22.98 -19.56
CA GLN A 121 0.36 23.83 -18.53
C GLN A 121 -0.64 24.22 -17.41
N ARG A 122 -1.93 24.39 -17.74
CA ARG A 122 -2.98 24.74 -16.76
C ARG A 122 -3.34 23.59 -15.82
N HIS A 123 -2.98 22.36 -16.16
CA HIS A 123 -3.35 21.16 -15.42
C HIS A 123 -2.11 20.34 -15.00
N MET A 124 -0.96 21.00 -14.88
CA MET A 124 0.30 20.38 -14.43
C MET A 124 0.24 19.88 -12.98
N ASP A 125 -0.70 20.38 -12.18
CA ASP A 125 -0.95 19.99 -10.78
C ASP A 125 -2.24 19.18 -10.61
N ALA A 126 -2.93 18.82 -11.70
CA ALA A 126 -4.17 18.06 -11.64
C ALA A 126 -3.88 16.55 -11.51
N SER A 127 -4.39 15.91 -10.45
CA SER A 127 -4.33 14.45 -10.32
C SER A 127 -5.40 13.74 -11.11
N ARG A 128 -6.55 14.38 -11.26
CA ARG A 128 -7.73 13.80 -11.89
C ARG A 128 -8.33 14.84 -12.81
N ILE A 129 -8.64 14.42 -14.02
CA ILE A 129 -9.31 15.25 -15.00
C ILE A 129 -10.54 14.50 -15.50
N GLU A 130 -11.66 15.21 -15.53
CA GLU A 130 -12.82 14.82 -16.32
C GLU A 130 -12.84 15.68 -17.58
N PHE A 131 -12.78 15.02 -18.74
CA PHE A 131 -12.77 15.68 -20.03
C PHE A 131 -14.19 15.96 -20.53
N VAL A 132 -14.33 16.95 -21.41
CA VAL A 132 -15.59 17.26 -22.07
C VAL A 132 -16.15 16.05 -22.87
N PRO A 133 -17.47 15.93 -23.02
CA PRO A 133 -18.08 14.87 -23.82
C PRO A 133 -17.56 14.84 -25.26
N GLY A 134 -17.33 13.63 -25.80
CA GLY A 134 -16.75 13.44 -27.14
C GLY A 134 -15.21 13.46 -27.19
N THR A 135 -14.56 13.59 -26.03
CA THR A 135 -13.12 13.34 -25.88
C THR A 135 -12.83 11.85 -25.99
N VAL A 136 -11.88 11.50 -26.84
CA VAL A 136 -11.45 10.12 -27.09
C VAL A 136 -9.94 10.03 -27.08
N VAL A 137 -9.43 8.82 -26.85
CA VAL A 137 -8.03 8.50 -27.07
C VAL A 137 -7.83 8.33 -28.59
N MET A 138 -6.90 9.07 -29.16
CA MET A 138 -6.58 9.02 -30.59
C MET A 138 -5.66 7.84 -30.88
N GLU A 139 -6.25 6.64 -30.98
CA GLU A 139 -5.51 5.39 -31.28
C GLU A 139 -4.81 5.39 -32.64
N ASN A 140 -5.16 6.30 -33.55
CA ASN A 140 -4.48 6.47 -34.83
C ASN A 140 -3.15 7.25 -34.71
N LEU A 141 -2.90 7.87 -33.55
CA LEU A 141 -1.71 8.67 -33.24
C LEU A 141 -0.91 8.08 -32.06
N SER A 142 -1.21 6.85 -31.69
CA SER A 142 -0.54 6.13 -30.61
C SER A 142 0.79 5.54 -31.08
N LEU A 143 1.76 5.57 -30.18
CA LEU A 143 3.09 5.00 -30.41
C LEU A 143 3.57 4.30 -29.14
N SER A 144 4.52 3.39 -29.32
CA SER A 144 5.09 2.62 -28.22
C SER A 144 6.61 2.71 -28.22
N PHE A 145 7.21 2.94 -27.06
CA PHE A 145 8.65 2.80 -26.86
C PHE A 145 8.97 1.49 -26.15
N LYS A 146 9.88 0.68 -26.72
CA LYS A 146 10.29 -0.60 -26.14
C LYS A 146 11.66 -0.47 -25.47
N ASP A 147 11.69 -0.81 -24.19
CA ASP A 147 12.90 -1.11 -23.42
C ASP A 147 12.68 -2.50 -22.77
N THR A 148 12.76 -2.62 -21.45
CA THR A 148 12.37 -3.82 -20.69
C THR A 148 10.87 -4.08 -20.84
N ASN A 149 10.08 -3.04 -20.59
CA ASN A 149 8.64 -3.03 -20.80
C ASN A 149 8.29 -2.23 -22.06
N LEU A 150 7.07 -2.44 -22.57
CA LEU A 150 6.52 -1.64 -23.66
C LEU A 150 5.76 -0.46 -23.07
N TYR A 151 6.24 0.76 -23.32
CA TYR A 151 5.64 2.00 -22.84
C TYR A 151 4.76 2.59 -23.93
N CYS A 152 3.46 2.66 -23.67
CA CYS A 152 2.43 3.03 -24.63
C CYS A 152 1.97 4.46 -24.39
N VAL A 153 1.89 5.27 -25.44
CA VAL A 153 1.38 6.64 -25.38
C VAL A 153 0.37 6.86 -26.50
N ALA A 154 -0.72 7.57 -26.19
CA ALA A 154 -1.74 7.95 -27.16
C ALA A 154 -2.27 9.35 -26.81
N PRO A 155 -2.36 10.30 -27.76
CA PRO A 155 -2.92 11.62 -27.50
C PRO A 155 -4.40 11.54 -27.12
N ILE A 156 -4.85 12.45 -26.26
CA ILE A 156 -6.26 12.62 -25.90
C ILE A 156 -6.77 13.89 -26.59
N ALA A 157 -7.84 13.77 -27.36
CA ALA A 157 -8.43 14.91 -28.06
C ALA A 157 -9.93 14.71 -28.33
N VAL A 158 -10.62 15.79 -28.71
CA VAL A 158 -12.05 15.73 -29.07
C VAL A 158 -12.19 15.08 -30.45
N GLY A 159 -12.85 13.92 -30.52
CA GLY A 159 -12.91 13.08 -31.72
C GLY A 159 -13.67 13.71 -32.91
N ASN A 160 -14.65 14.57 -32.63
CA ASN A 160 -15.55 15.12 -33.65
C ASN A 160 -15.15 16.53 -34.12
N ARG A 161 -13.88 16.93 -33.98
CA ARG A 161 -13.42 18.22 -34.51
C ARG A 161 -13.09 18.12 -35.99
N SER A 162 -13.64 19.05 -36.79
CA SER A 162 -13.39 19.15 -38.23
C SER A 162 -11.93 19.46 -38.57
N THR A 163 -11.17 20.01 -37.63
CA THR A 163 -9.74 20.29 -37.75
C THR A 163 -8.99 19.69 -36.56
N PRO A 164 -8.04 18.76 -36.78
CA PRO A 164 -7.21 18.24 -35.71
C PRO A 164 -6.38 19.35 -35.10
N PRO A 165 -6.20 19.38 -33.76
CA PRO A 165 -5.36 20.40 -33.13
C PRO A 165 -3.91 20.25 -33.59
N ALA A 166 -3.23 21.39 -33.79
CA ALA A 166 -1.83 21.42 -34.19
C ALA A 166 -0.87 20.96 -33.07
N SER A 167 -1.34 21.00 -31.82
CA SER A 167 -0.59 20.55 -30.66
C SER A 167 -1.43 19.63 -29.76
N TYR A 168 -0.75 18.67 -29.12
CA TYR A 168 -1.34 17.76 -28.16
C TYR A 168 -0.52 17.80 -26.87
N ASP A 169 -1.16 18.16 -25.77
CA ASP A 169 -0.52 18.19 -24.45
C ASP A 169 -1.03 17.08 -23.52
N TYR A 170 -2.18 16.46 -23.82
CA TYR A 170 -2.78 15.41 -22.98
C TYR A 170 -2.54 14.04 -23.59
N PHE A 171 -2.02 13.12 -22.78
CA PHE A 171 -1.69 11.77 -23.24
C PHE A 171 -2.29 10.72 -22.31
N ALA A 172 -2.94 9.73 -22.91
CA ALA A 172 -3.26 8.46 -22.30
C ALA A 172 -2.01 7.58 -22.34
N VAL A 173 -1.62 7.03 -21.19
CA VAL A 173 -0.41 6.22 -21.05
C VAL A 173 -0.67 4.90 -20.34
N GLY A 174 0.17 3.91 -20.63
CA GLY A 174 0.17 2.63 -19.93
C GLY A 174 1.35 1.76 -20.32
N ILE A 175 1.51 0.65 -19.60
CA ILE A 175 2.62 -0.29 -19.78
C ILE A 175 2.07 -1.63 -20.27
N ASN A 176 2.68 -2.21 -21.31
CA ASN A 176 2.34 -3.52 -21.88
C ASN A 176 0.87 -3.67 -22.32
N CYS A 177 0.23 -2.56 -22.71
CA CYS A 177 -1.17 -2.50 -23.14
C CYS A 177 -1.34 -1.86 -24.52
N CYS A 178 -0.31 -2.02 -25.37
CA CYS A 178 -0.35 -1.67 -26.78
C CYS A 178 0.43 -2.70 -27.61
N SER A 179 0.22 -2.71 -28.93
CA SER A 179 1.09 -3.47 -29.83
C SER A 179 2.41 -2.73 -30.02
N ALA A 180 3.53 -3.45 -30.18
CA ALA A 180 4.77 -2.82 -30.60
C ALA A 180 4.55 -2.23 -32.00
N GLY A 181 4.50 -0.89 -32.09
CA GLY A 181 4.43 -0.20 -33.37
C GLY A 181 5.78 -0.35 -34.07
N GLU A 182 5.82 -1.04 -35.21
CA GLU A 182 7.00 -1.05 -36.07
C GLU A 182 7.01 0.23 -36.92
N GLY A 183 7.84 1.20 -36.53
CA GLY A 183 8.20 2.38 -37.33
C GLY A 183 7.10 3.41 -37.55
N GLU A 184 6.10 3.07 -38.37
CA GLU A 184 5.14 4.01 -39.00
C GLU A 184 3.67 3.65 -38.76
N LEU A 185 3.35 2.45 -38.27
CA LEU A 185 1.96 2.07 -37.96
C LEU A 185 1.58 2.43 -36.52
N ALA A 186 0.38 3.01 -36.38
CA ALA A 186 -0.22 3.29 -35.09
C ALA A 186 -0.32 2.01 -34.25
N ALA A 187 0.18 2.08 -33.02
CA ALA A 187 0.11 0.97 -32.09
C ALA A 187 -1.34 0.81 -31.61
N ARG A 188 -1.96 -0.37 -31.76
CA ARG A 188 -3.28 -0.60 -31.14
C ARG A 188 -3.14 -0.33 -29.64
N PHE A 189 -3.96 0.58 -29.11
CA PHE A 189 -3.85 1.05 -27.73
C PHE A 189 -5.09 0.61 -26.97
N TRP A 190 -4.92 -0.20 -25.92
CA TRP A 190 -6.03 -0.70 -25.10
C TRP A 190 -5.77 -0.48 -23.60
N CYS A 191 -4.97 0.53 -23.26
CA CYS A 191 -4.68 0.86 -21.87
C CYS A 191 -5.88 1.59 -21.25
N GLY A 192 -6.45 1.02 -20.18
CA GLY A 192 -7.51 1.66 -19.42
C GLY A 192 -8.90 1.11 -19.74
N SER A 193 -9.93 1.95 -19.56
CA SER A 193 -11.32 1.56 -19.80
C SER A 193 -11.74 1.91 -21.23
N ASP A 194 -12.06 0.89 -22.03
CA ASP A 194 -12.44 0.99 -23.45
C ASP A 194 -13.98 0.96 -23.66
N ASN A 195 -14.76 1.22 -22.62
CA ASN A 195 -16.22 1.02 -22.68
C ASN A 195 -16.99 2.13 -23.43
N GLY A 196 -16.30 3.02 -24.15
CA GLY A 196 -16.88 4.21 -24.80
C GLY A 196 -17.48 5.27 -23.85
N GLN A 197 -17.62 4.94 -22.57
CA GLN A 197 -18.06 5.86 -21.50
C GLN A 197 -16.90 6.45 -20.70
N ALA A 198 -15.67 6.01 -20.98
CA ALA A 198 -14.50 6.56 -20.33
C ALA A 198 -14.23 7.97 -20.83
N ARG A 199 -14.13 8.92 -19.88
CA ARG A 199 -13.82 10.33 -20.14
C ARG A 199 -12.93 10.94 -19.06
N GLY A 200 -12.37 10.09 -18.19
CA GLY A 200 -11.54 10.49 -17.07
C GLY A 200 -10.07 10.15 -17.31
N GLY A 201 -9.20 11.01 -16.81
CA GLY A 201 -7.78 10.75 -16.71
C GLY A 201 -7.35 10.73 -15.24
N LEU A 202 -6.72 9.65 -14.81
CA LEU A 202 -6.00 9.60 -13.53
C LEU A 202 -4.51 9.82 -13.78
N ARG A 203 -3.89 10.78 -13.11
CA ARG A 203 -2.50 11.17 -13.38
C ARG A 203 -1.54 10.01 -13.16
N TRP A 204 -0.63 9.81 -14.10
CA TRP A 204 0.45 8.85 -13.94
C TRP A 204 1.50 9.34 -12.94
N MET A 205 1.70 8.56 -11.87
CA MET A 205 2.65 8.85 -10.79
C MET A 205 3.93 8.02 -10.84
N GLY A 206 4.01 7.04 -11.75
CA GLY A 206 5.23 6.25 -11.95
C GLY A 206 6.31 7.00 -12.73
N ASP A 207 7.33 6.27 -13.15
CA ASP A 207 8.39 6.83 -13.99
C ASP A 207 7.81 7.40 -15.30
N ARG A 208 8.23 8.63 -15.63
CA ARG A 208 7.79 9.39 -16.80
C ARG A 208 8.84 9.43 -17.90
N TYR A 209 10.08 9.07 -17.61
CA TYR A 209 11.20 9.21 -18.52
C TYR A 209 10.95 8.49 -19.85
N TYR A 210 10.56 7.21 -19.77
CA TYR A 210 10.30 6.39 -20.94
C TYR A 210 9.07 6.84 -21.75
N PHE A 211 8.04 7.37 -21.08
CA PHE A 211 6.90 7.97 -21.77
C PHE A 211 7.30 9.24 -22.52
N GLY A 212 8.25 10.02 -21.99
CA GLY A 212 8.83 11.17 -22.70
C GLY A 212 9.51 10.77 -24.00
N LEU A 213 10.27 9.67 -24.01
CA LEU A 213 10.89 9.13 -25.23
C LEU A 213 9.85 8.67 -26.26
N ALA A 214 8.80 7.98 -25.79
CA ALA A 214 7.70 7.56 -26.65
C ALA A 214 6.98 8.76 -27.29
N ILE A 215 6.75 9.83 -26.52
CA ILE A 215 6.13 11.06 -27.01
C ILE A 215 7.03 11.75 -28.04
N GLN A 216 8.34 11.81 -27.81
CA GLN A 216 9.29 12.39 -28.78
C GLN A 216 9.29 11.63 -30.10
N GLN A 217 9.23 10.29 -30.05
CA GLN A 217 9.11 9.46 -31.25
C GLN A 217 7.77 9.70 -31.97
N ALA A 218 6.67 9.79 -31.22
CA ALA A 218 5.34 10.07 -31.79
C ALA A 218 5.26 11.46 -32.45
N GLN A 219 5.88 12.47 -31.84
CA GLN A 219 6.01 13.81 -32.39
C GLN A 219 6.80 13.80 -33.71
N ALA A 220 7.86 13.00 -33.80
CA ALA A 220 8.64 12.84 -35.03
C ALA A 220 7.87 12.09 -36.13
N ALA A 221 7.10 11.05 -35.77
CA ALA A 221 6.36 10.22 -36.72
C ALA A 221 5.10 10.90 -37.29
N TYR A 222 4.36 11.64 -36.45
CA TYR A 222 3.06 12.21 -36.82
C TYR A 222 3.07 13.74 -36.99
N HIS A 223 4.22 14.39 -36.80
CA HIS A 223 4.43 15.82 -37.04
C HIS A 223 3.49 16.78 -36.28
N TYR A 224 3.01 16.40 -35.09
CA TYR A 224 2.28 17.32 -34.20
C TYR A 224 3.21 17.95 -33.14
N ALA A 225 2.85 19.12 -32.63
CA ALA A 225 3.62 19.77 -31.57
C ALA A 225 3.20 19.29 -30.16
N VAL A 226 4.15 19.22 -29.23
CA VAL A 226 3.89 18.96 -27.81
C VAL A 226 4.61 20.04 -27.01
N HIS A 227 3.89 20.75 -26.15
CA HIS A 227 4.48 21.82 -25.35
C HIS A 227 4.70 21.37 -23.90
N ASN A 228 3.65 20.91 -23.24
CA ASN A 228 3.69 20.51 -21.84
C ASN A 228 2.91 19.20 -21.66
N PRO A 229 3.57 18.04 -21.84
CA PRO A 229 2.89 16.76 -21.80
C PRO A 229 2.43 16.41 -20.37
N VAL A 230 1.13 16.21 -20.22
CA VAL A 230 0.50 15.69 -19.01
C VAL A 230 0.00 14.27 -19.27
N LEU A 231 0.42 13.35 -18.40
CA LEU A 231 0.24 11.91 -18.58
C LEU A 231 -0.87 11.38 -17.67
N PHE A 232 -1.84 10.68 -18.26
CA PHE A 232 -2.98 10.11 -17.57
C PHE A 232 -3.18 8.64 -17.93
N THR A 233 -3.58 7.83 -16.95
CA THR A 233 -4.21 6.54 -17.18
C THR A 233 -5.69 6.78 -17.50
N TRP A 234 -6.12 6.28 -18.66
CA TRP A 234 -7.49 6.44 -19.13
C TRP A 234 -8.46 5.63 -18.28
N THR A 235 -9.48 6.28 -17.74
CA THR A 235 -10.44 5.65 -16.82
C THR A 235 -11.84 6.22 -16.98
N GLN A 236 -12.84 5.41 -16.61
CA GLN A 236 -14.23 5.85 -16.57
C GLN A 236 -14.51 6.73 -15.36
N ASP A 237 -14.01 6.34 -14.18
CA ASP A 237 -14.24 7.06 -12.93
C ASP A 237 -12.91 7.25 -12.19
N PRO A 238 -12.26 8.41 -12.37
CA PRO A 238 -11.01 8.71 -11.68
C PRO A 238 -11.23 8.97 -10.18
N VAL A 239 -12.43 9.38 -9.77
CA VAL A 239 -12.76 9.62 -8.35
C VAL A 239 -12.93 8.27 -7.64
N GLY A 240 -13.75 7.39 -8.21
CA GLY A 240 -13.97 6.04 -7.69
C GLY A 240 -12.70 5.21 -7.58
N GLN A 241 -11.75 5.34 -8.52
CA GLN A 241 -10.45 4.66 -8.40
C GLN A 241 -9.63 5.15 -7.20
N VAL A 242 -9.58 6.46 -6.95
CA VAL A 242 -8.85 6.99 -5.78
C VAL A 242 -9.56 6.63 -4.47
N ASP A 243 -10.89 6.63 -4.45
CA ASP A 243 -11.66 6.17 -3.30
C ASP A 243 -11.51 4.66 -3.04
N ALA A 244 -11.35 3.87 -4.11
CA ALA A 244 -11.03 2.44 -4.00
C ALA A 244 -9.67 2.23 -3.34
N MET A 245 -8.63 3.00 -3.70
CA MET A 245 -7.33 2.96 -3.02
C MET A 245 -7.44 3.27 -1.52
N ARG A 246 -8.22 4.30 -1.17
CA ARG A 246 -8.49 4.65 0.23
C ARG A 246 -9.14 3.51 0.99
N THR A 247 -10.14 2.88 0.36
CA THR A 247 -10.93 1.81 0.96
C THR A 247 -10.10 0.55 1.13
N ALA A 248 -9.33 0.17 0.11
CA ALA A 248 -8.40 -0.96 0.16
C ALA A 248 -7.37 -0.79 1.29
N GLY A 249 -6.74 0.39 1.41
CA GLY A 249 -5.78 0.65 2.48
C GLY A 249 -6.39 0.59 3.89
N LYS A 250 -7.65 1.04 4.06
CA LYS A 250 -8.38 0.90 5.34
C LYS A 250 -8.75 -0.55 5.64
N GLN A 251 -9.26 -1.28 4.66
CA GLN A 251 -9.61 -2.69 4.80
C GLN A 251 -8.39 -3.53 5.16
N PHE A 252 -7.24 -3.25 4.55
CA PHE A 252 -5.97 -3.90 4.88
C PHE A 252 -5.63 -3.73 6.37
N VAL A 253 -5.69 -2.50 6.89
CA VAL A 253 -5.39 -2.22 8.30
C VAL A 253 -6.36 -2.94 9.24
N VAL A 254 -7.67 -2.85 8.96
CA VAL A 254 -8.70 -3.50 9.80
C VAL A 254 -8.53 -5.01 9.79
N HIS A 255 -8.31 -5.61 8.61
CA HIS A 255 -8.11 -7.05 8.46
C HIS A 255 -6.93 -7.54 9.31
N TRP A 256 -5.75 -6.94 9.14
CA TRP A 256 -4.56 -7.37 9.88
C TRP A 256 -4.63 -7.06 11.39
N ALA A 257 -5.27 -5.95 11.77
CA ALA A 257 -5.53 -5.64 13.18
C ALA A 257 -6.39 -6.73 13.85
N VAL A 258 -7.50 -7.12 13.22
CA VAL A 258 -8.39 -8.16 13.73
C VAL A 258 -7.70 -9.52 13.78
N VAL A 259 -6.99 -9.90 12.72
CA VAL A 259 -6.23 -11.16 12.66
C VAL A 259 -5.21 -11.24 13.80
N HIS A 260 -4.41 -10.19 14.01
CA HIS A 260 -3.43 -10.16 15.10
C HIS A 260 -4.10 -10.26 16.48
N CYS A 261 -5.17 -9.51 16.73
CA CYS A 261 -5.89 -9.57 18.01
C CYS A 261 -6.48 -10.96 18.29
N ILE A 262 -7.01 -11.65 17.28
CA ILE A 262 -7.53 -13.01 17.41
C ILE A 262 -6.40 -13.98 17.74
N ILE A 263 -5.30 -13.96 16.97
CA ILE A 263 -4.14 -14.84 17.21
C ILE A 263 -3.57 -14.59 18.61
N GLN A 264 -3.40 -13.33 19.02
CA GLN A 264 -2.89 -12.99 20.34
C GLN A 264 -3.81 -13.50 21.46
N SER A 265 -5.13 -13.38 21.29
CA SER A 265 -6.11 -13.89 22.25
C SER A 265 -6.03 -15.41 22.38
N ILE A 266 -5.91 -16.14 21.25
CA ILE A 266 -5.74 -17.59 21.24
C ILE A 266 -4.44 -18.01 21.94
N LEU A 267 -3.32 -17.32 21.68
CA LEU A 267 -2.04 -17.60 22.33
C LEU A 267 -2.11 -17.42 23.85
N VAL A 268 -2.78 -16.37 24.32
CA VAL A 268 -2.99 -16.13 25.75
C VAL A 268 -3.89 -17.21 26.37
N LEU A 269 -4.94 -17.66 25.67
CA LEU A 269 -5.81 -18.74 26.13
C LEU A 269 -5.07 -20.09 26.24
N ILE A 270 -4.25 -20.44 25.24
CA ILE A 270 -3.43 -21.65 25.25
C ILE A 270 -2.46 -21.62 26.42
N LEU A 271 -1.77 -20.50 26.62
CA LEU A 271 -0.82 -20.35 27.72
C LEU A 271 -1.54 -20.42 29.09
N ALA A 272 -2.70 -19.78 29.22
CA ALA A 272 -3.51 -19.82 30.43
C ALA A 272 -4.00 -21.24 30.77
N ALA A 273 -4.43 -22.01 29.75
CA ALA A 273 -4.84 -23.40 29.91
C ALA A 273 -3.68 -24.28 30.39
N GLY A 274 -2.46 -24.07 29.88
CA GLY A 274 -1.25 -24.77 30.33
C GLY A 274 -0.88 -24.51 31.79
N TYR A 275 -1.19 -23.32 32.32
CA TYR A 275 -1.00 -22.98 33.74
C TYR A 275 -2.14 -23.43 34.66
N SER A 276 -3.24 -23.95 34.11
CA SER A 276 -4.35 -24.46 34.92
C SER A 276 -3.98 -25.80 35.58
N PRO A 277 -4.53 -26.13 36.77
CA PRO A 277 -4.27 -27.41 37.45
C PRO A 277 -4.52 -28.63 36.54
N ALA A 278 -5.57 -28.57 35.70
CA ALA A 278 -5.89 -29.60 34.71
C ALA A 278 -4.84 -29.73 33.59
N GLY A 279 -4.22 -28.62 33.16
CA GLY A 279 -3.12 -28.64 32.19
C GLY A 279 -1.84 -29.28 32.75
N SER A 280 -1.59 -29.10 34.05
CA SER A 280 -0.43 -29.70 34.73
C SER A 280 -0.52 -31.23 34.84
N GLU A 281 -1.73 -31.79 34.95
CA GLU A 281 -1.94 -33.25 34.90
C GLU A 281 -1.78 -33.81 33.48
N MET A 282 -2.31 -33.13 32.47
CA MET A 282 -2.20 -33.57 31.07
C MET A 282 -0.74 -33.56 30.57
N MET A 283 0.06 -32.56 30.97
CA MET A 283 1.49 -32.50 30.61
C MET A 283 2.32 -33.58 31.34
N ARG A 284 1.95 -33.93 32.58
CA ARG A 284 2.57 -35.07 33.29
C ARG A 284 2.30 -36.40 32.61
N ILE A 285 1.08 -36.62 32.11
CA ILE A 285 0.70 -37.87 31.41
C ILE A 285 1.46 -38.02 30.08
N THR A 286 1.64 -36.93 29.33
CA THR A 286 2.40 -36.97 28.06
C THR A 286 3.90 -37.25 28.28
N VAL A 287 4.49 -36.73 29.35
CA VAL A 287 5.91 -36.97 29.68
C VAL A 287 6.12 -38.37 30.26
N SER A 288 5.18 -38.90 31.06
CA SER A 288 5.26 -40.29 31.55
C SER A 288 5.02 -41.35 30.46
N GLY A 289 4.23 -41.03 29.44
CA GLY A 289 3.96 -41.94 28.31
C GLY A 289 5.14 -42.10 27.35
N VAL A 290 6.06 -41.13 27.28
CA VAL A 290 7.29 -41.21 26.46
C VAL A 290 8.40 -41.97 27.19
N ALA A 291 8.39 -42.01 28.52
CA ALA A 291 9.41 -42.70 29.31
C ALA A 291 9.19 -44.23 29.45
N SER A 292 8.04 -44.77 29.04
CA SER A 292 7.74 -46.22 29.13
C SER A 292 7.74 -46.94 27.78
N GLY A 293 8.27 -46.31 26.72
CA GLY A 293 8.25 -46.83 25.34
C GLY A 293 9.50 -47.60 24.90
N ASP A 294 10.52 -47.74 25.76
CA ASP A 294 11.72 -48.51 25.46
C ASP A 294 11.77 -49.79 26.31
N HIS A 295 11.03 -50.82 25.88
CA HIS A 295 11.31 -52.24 26.16
C HIS A 295 10.86 -53.11 24.99
#